data_AF-A0A496DPD9-F1
#
_entry.id   AF-A0A496DPD9-F1
#
_cell.length_a   1.000
_cell.length_b   1.000
_cell.length_c   1.000
_cell.angle_alpha   90.00
_cell.angle_beta   90.00
_cell.angle_gamma   90.00
#
_symmetry.space_group_name_H-M   'P 1'
#
loop_
_entity.id
_entity.type
_entity.pdbx_description
1 polymer ?
#
loop_
_entity_poly.entity_id
_entity_poly.type
_entity_poly.pdbx_seq_one_letter_code
_entity_poly.pdbx_strand_id
1 'polypeptide(L)'
;MRIGKKDIMAFIVLFLATIVCVRYFYKNMSDEQFVATVDPYSLVIPTPTAIFAINRPPVFEKMILPMENIRKAFSDHTPAIFLSLIQQNPDLSSFLIAYYPQGDILYAPMDSHTAERIFKQLDASFTFPAQQREEASVPVRYYPDVDKHFLGCYYHEGIFVVSYNRKLLVETAKKQQMYPAQIIPELADLISKKGKSGAMNLFIQSASLDLQVQMNDSTEWKMKNQWLAMDLFYNEGSLCCFNEQPYEETLENFYPNLCDTITTRINRLFPQIKTTAQVSHDEAVVYFTVCGN
;
A
#
# COMPACT_ATOMS: atom_id res chain seq x y z
N MET A 1 4.50 35.27 51.84
CA MET A 1 3.69 35.92 50.79
C MET A 1 2.23 35.57 51.06
N ARG A 2 1.36 36.52 51.43
CA ARG A 2 -0.08 36.27 51.61
C ARG A 2 -0.77 36.48 50.27
N ILE A 3 -1.22 35.40 49.65
CA ILE A 3 -2.01 35.46 48.40
C ILE A 3 -3.33 36.18 48.72
N GLY A 4 -3.58 37.31 48.07
CA GLY A 4 -4.78 38.10 48.28
C GLY A 4 -5.99 37.47 47.60
N LYS A 5 -7.21 37.74 48.11
CA LYS A 5 -8.47 37.32 47.46
C LYS A 5 -8.54 37.68 45.96
N LYS A 6 -7.92 38.80 45.57
CA LYS A 6 -7.83 39.25 44.17
C LYS A 6 -6.93 38.35 43.31
N ASP A 7 -5.85 37.81 43.88
CA ASP A 7 -4.93 36.90 43.19
C ASP A 7 -5.59 35.54 42.96
N ILE A 8 -6.37 35.06 43.93
CA ILE A 8 -7.17 33.82 43.79
C ILE A 8 -8.22 34.00 42.69
N MET A 9 -8.92 35.13 42.66
CA MET A 9 -9.95 35.40 41.66
C MET A 9 -9.36 35.53 40.26
N ALA A 10 -8.21 36.20 40.11
CA ALA A 10 -7.48 36.30 38.85
C ALA A 10 -7.03 34.91 38.36
N PHE A 11 -6.56 34.05 39.26
CA PHE A 11 -6.15 32.69 38.91
C PHE A 11 -7.32 31.83 38.43
N ILE A 12 -8.49 31.93 39.08
CA ILE A 12 -9.71 31.21 38.67
C ILE A 12 -10.18 31.67 37.29
N VAL A 13 -10.18 32.98 37.02
CA VAL A 13 -10.57 33.52 35.71
C VAL A 13 -9.60 33.08 34.62
N LEU A 14 -8.29 33.14 34.89
CA LEU A 14 -7.27 32.68 33.96
C LEU A 14 -7.45 31.19 33.67
N PHE A 15 -7.65 30.37 34.71
CA PHE A 15 -7.86 28.93 34.58
C PHE A 15 -9.12 28.57 33.77
N LEU A 16 -10.23 29.29 34.00
CA LEU A 16 -11.46 29.11 33.23
C LEU A 16 -11.27 29.52 31.76
N ALA A 17 -10.56 30.62 31.50
CA ALA A 17 -10.22 31.04 30.14
C ALA A 17 -9.35 29.99 29.43
N THR A 18 -8.36 29.39 30.12
CA THR A 18 -7.55 28.30 29.56
C THR A 18 -8.40 27.08 29.23
N ILE A 19 -9.32 26.68 30.11
CA ILE A 19 -10.23 25.54 29.85
C ILE A 19 -11.10 25.81 28.62
N VAL A 20 -11.65 27.02 28.49
CA VAL A 20 -12.47 27.40 27.33
C VAL A 20 -11.64 27.40 26.05
N CYS A 21 -10.43 27.95 26.07
CA CYS A 21 -9.50 27.90 24.93
C CYS A 21 -9.18 26.46 24.56
N VAL A 22 -8.81 25.60 25.53
CA VAL A 22 -8.52 24.19 25.27
C VAL A 22 -9.74 23.48 24.69
N ARG A 23 -10.96 23.74 25.21
CA ARG A 23 -12.19 23.17 24.64
C ARG A 23 -12.49 23.66 23.24
N TYR A 24 -12.25 24.95 22.96
CA TYR A 24 -12.41 25.53 21.63
C TYR A 24 -11.42 24.93 20.64
N PHE A 25 -10.15 24.78 21.03
CA PHE A 25 -9.14 24.10 20.24
C PHE A 25 -9.48 22.63 20.02
N TYR A 26 -9.90 21.88 21.04
CA TYR A 26 -10.33 20.48 20.89
C TYR A 26 -11.57 20.32 20.00
N LYS A 27 -12.54 21.24 20.10
CA LYS A 27 -13.76 21.22 19.27
C LYS A 27 -13.47 21.56 17.80
N ASN A 28 -12.42 22.35 17.53
CA ASN A 28 -11.98 22.68 16.17
C ASN A 28 -10.90 21.73 15.64
N MET A 29 -10.27 20.89 16.48
CA MET A 29 -9.31 19.84 16.08
C MET A 29 -9.96 18.47 15.84
N SER A 30 -11.27 18.30 16.07
CA SER A 30 -11.93 17.00 15.87
C SER A 30 -12.03 16.56 14.40
N ASP A 31 -11.90 17.49 13.45
CA ASP A 31 -11.99 17.17 12.02
C ASP A 31 -10.62 16.81 11.41
N GLU A 32 -9.50 17.24 12.04
CA GLU A 32 -8.15 16.97 11.53
C GLU A 32 -7.58 15.61 12.00
N GLN A 33 -8.15 14.98 13.03
CA GLN A 33 -7.67 13.68 13.55
C GLN A 33 -8.42 12.45 13.02
N PHE A 34 -9.41 12.61 12.14
CA PHE A 34 -10.15 11.47 11.57
C PHE A 34 -9.35 10.68 10.52
N VAL A 35 -8.10 11.06 10.23
CA VAL A 35 -7.25 10.41 9.21
C VAL A 35 -6.60 9.09 9.70
N ALA A 36 -6.77 8.71 10.97
CA ALA A 36 -5.93 7.69 11.61
C ALA A 36 -6.64 6.45 12.21
N THR A 37 -7.82 6.03 11.72
CA THR A 37 -8.49 4.83 12.27
C THR A 37 -8.76 3.69 11.29
N VAL A 38 -8.81 3.92 9.98
CA VAL A 38 -9.09 2.84 9.03
C VAL A 38 -7.79 2.38 8.35
N ASP A 39 -7.34 1.19 8.73
CA ASP A 39 -6.22 0.52 8.08
C ASP A 39 -6.66 0.05 6.68
N PRO A 40 -6.03 0.51 5.58
CA PRO A 40 -6.42 0.12 4.22
C PRO A 40 -6.29 -1.40 3.98
N TYR A 41 -5.41 -2.10 4.71
CA TYR A 41 -5.31 -3.57 4.62
C TYR A 41 -6.60 -4.27 5.08
N SER A 42 -7.35 -3.65 5.99
CA SER A 42 -8.64 -4.19 6.44
C SER A 42 -9.71 -4.17 5.35
N LEU A 43 -9.58 -3.30 4.33
CA LEU A 43 -10.53 -3.19 3.22
C LEU A 43 -10.17 -4.06 2.02
N VAL A 44 -9.01 -4.70 2.02
CA VAL A 44 -8.63 -5.66 0.98
C VAL A 44 -9.62 -6.83 0.99
N ILE A 45 -10.36 -7.01 -0.09
CA ILE A 45 -11.32 -8.11 -0.22
C ILE A 45 -10.57 -9.45 -0.39
N PRO A 46 -11.16 -10.60 -0.05
CA PRO A 46 -10.48 -11.89 -0.14
C PRO A 46 -9.96 -12.21 -1.55
N THR A 47 -8.93 -13.07 -1.61
CA THR A 47 -8.30 -13.59 -2.84
C THR A 47 -7.51 -12.60 -3.71
N PRO A 48 -6.77 -11.61 -3.16
CA PRO A 48 -5.81 -10.86 -3.96
C PRO A 48 -4.64 -11.76 -4.39
N THR A 49 -4.09 -11.52 -5.57
CA THR A 49 -2.89 -12.20 -6.07
C THR A 49 -1.61 -11.57 -5.51
N ALA A 50 -1.63 -10.26 -5.34
CA ALA A 50 -0.57 -9.48 -4.74
C ALA A 50 -1.12 -8.20 -4.08
N ILE A 51 -0.36 -7.64 -3.15
CA ILE A 51 -0.63 -6.35 -2.51
C ILE A 51 0.67 -5.56 -2.51
N PHE A 52 0.64 -4.35 -3.05
CA PHE A 52 1.78 -3.45 -3.08
C PHE A 52 1.47 -2.21 -2.24
N ALA A 53 2.25 -2.00 -1.18
CA ALA A 53 2.11 -0.88 -0.27
C ALA A 53 3.23 0.13 -0.52
N ILE A 54 2.86 1.39 -0.66
CA ILE A 54 3.75 2.53 -0.82
C ILE A 54 3.62 3.38 0.44
N ASN A 55 4.47 3.09 1.43
CA ASN A 55 4.44 3.74 2.75
C ASN A 55 5.14 5.11 2.75
N ARG A 56 5.97 5.37 1.73
CA ARG A 56 6.65 6.65 1.53
C ARG A 56 6.49 7.11 0.09
N PRO A 57 5.33 7.70 -0.28
CA PRO A 57 5.08 8.17 -1.65
C PRO A 57 6.17 9.08 -2.23
N PRO A 58 6.82 9.98 -1.46
CA PRO A 58 7.91 10.80 -2.01
C PRO A 58 9.14 9.99 -2.46
N VAL A 59 9.43 8.85 -1.81
CA VAL A 59 10.53 7.96 -2.23
C VAL A 59 10.16 7.28 -3.55
N PHE A 60 8.93 6.78 -3.65
CA PHE A 60 8.45 6.15 -4.88
C PHE A 60 8.43 7.13 -6.05
N GLU A 61 7.90 8.34 -5.86
CA GLU A 61 7.80 9.36 -6.88
C GLU A 61 9.17 9.90 -7.33
N LYS A 62 10.08 10.20 -6.39
CA LYS A 62 11.36 10.87 -6.71
C LYS A 62 12.51 9.94 -7.01
N MET A 63 12.48 8.71 -6.53
CA MET A 63 13.61 7.78 -6.65
C MET A 63 13.29 6.57 -7.53
N ILE A 64 12.05 6.08 -7.53
CA ILE A 64 11.68 4.85 -8.24
C ILE A 64 11.08 5.13 -9.62
N LEU A 65 10.02 5.93 -9.68
CA LEU A 65 9.33 6.26 -10.94
C LEU A 65 10.19 6.98 -12.00
N PRO A 66 11.27 7.71 -11.67
CA PRO A 66 12.16 8.28 -12.68
C PRO A 66 13.01 7.23 -13.40
N MET A 67 13.18 6.03 -12.84
CA MET A 67 13.92 4.94 -13.47
C MET A 67 13.06 4.35 -14.60
N GLU A 68 13.45 4.57 -15.86
CA GLU A 68 12.60 4.28 -17.02
C GLU A 68 12.20 2.80 -17.13
N ASN A 69 13.14 1.90 -16.93
CA ASN A 69 12.95 0.44 -16.92
C ASN A 69 11.98 0.00 -15.81
N ILE A 70 12.11 0.57 -14.61
CA ILE A 70 11.24 0.28 -13.46
C ILE A 70 9.84 0.86 -13.68
N ARG A 71 9.76 2.12 -14.14
CA ARG A 71 8.48 2.76 -14.51
C ARG A 71 7.75 1.93 -15.54
N LYS A 72 8.45 1.41 -16.54
CA LYS A 72 7.89 0.52 -17.56
C LYS A 72 7.34 -0.77 -16.94
N ALA A 73 8.11 -1.40 -16.04
CA ALA A 73 7.64 -2.57 -15.29
C ALA A 73 6.36 -2.29 -14.48
N PHE A 74 6.25 -1.13 -13.84
CA PHE A 74 4.99 -0.74 -13.19
C PHE A 74 3.88 -0.48 -14.20
N SER A 75 4.13 0.23 -15.30
CA SER A 75 3.08 0.53 -16.28
C SER A 75 2.53 -0.69 -17.01
N ASP A 76 3.31 -1.77 -17.12
CA ASP A 76 2.87 -3.03 -17.73
C ASP A 76 1.84 -3.77 -16.84
N HIS A 77 1.81 -3.48 -15.54
CA HIS A 77 0.99 -4.20 -14.54
C HIS A 77 0.09 -3.31 -13.69
N THR A 78 0.24 -1.98 -13.73
CA THR A 78 -0.50 -1.03 -12.93
C THR A 78 -1.14 0.02 -13.84
N PRO A 79 -2.45 0.30 -13.70
CA PRO A 79 -3.10 1.34 -14.49
C PRO A 79 -2.39 2.69 -14.37
N ALA A 80 -2.20 3.37 -15.52
CA ALA A 80 -1.48 4.65 -15.58
C ALA A 80 -2.08 5.71 -14.64
N ILE A 81 -3.40 5.71 -14.48
CA ILE A 81 -4.10 6.62 -13.56
C ILE A 81 -3.71 6.40 -12.10
N PHE A 82 -3.42 5.16 -11.67
CA PHE A 82 -2.95 4.90 -10.31
C PHE A 82 -1.56 5.50 -10.09
N LEU A 83 -0.65 5.30 -11.04
CA LEU A 83 0.69 5.89 -10.99
C LEU A 83 0.61 7.43 -10.98
N SER A 84 -0.26 8.01 -11.81
CA SER A 84 -0.50 9.46 -11.84
C SER A 84 -1.04 9.98 -10.50
N LEU A 85 -1.99 9.28 -9.87
CA LEU A 85 -2.53 9.66 -8.57
C LEU A 85 -1.44 9.66 -7.48
N ILE A 86 -0.55 8.67 -7.49
CA ILE A 86 0.57 8.59 -6.55
C ILE A 86 1.55 9.76 -6.80
N GLN A 87 1.90 10.02 -8.06
CA GLN A 87 2.82 11.09 -8.44
C GLN A 87 2.31 12.50 -8.09
N GLN A 88 1.01 12.73 -8.28
CA GLN A 88 0.39 14.04 -8.06
C GLN A 88 0.04 14.32 -6.60
N ASN A 89 0.17 13.32 -5.73
CA ASN A 89 -0.19 13.42 -4.32
C ASN A 89 0.88 12.79 -3.40
N PRO A 90 2.16 13.23 -3.50
CA PRO A 90 3.25 12.66 -2.71
C PRO A 90 3.14 12.97 -1.20
N ASP A 91 2.34 13.97 -0.85
CA ASP A 91 2.05 14.43 0.51
C ASP A 91 1.09 13.51 1.28
N LEU A 92 0.48 12.53 0.61
CA LEU A 92 -0.31 11.50 1.28
C LEU A 92 0.57 10.56 2.11
N SER A 93 -0.01 10.00 3.18
CA SER A 93 0.71 9.13 4.11
C SER A 93 1.12 7.82 3.46
N SER A 94 0.26 7.25 2.62
CA SER A 94 0.51 5.97 1.96
C SER A 94 -0.46 5.72 0.82
N PHE A 95 -0.12 4.76 -0.03
CA PHE A 95 -1.02 4.12 -0.97
C PHE A 95 -0.93 2.61 -0.84
N LEU A 96 -2.03 1.92 -1.12
CA LEU A 96 -2.09 0.46 -1.18
C LEU A 96 -2.73 0.05 -2.50
N ILE A 97 -2.08 -0.81 -3.26
CA ILE A 97 -2.64 -1.41 -4.47
C ILE A 97 -2.87 -2.90 -4.20
N ALA A 98 -4.10 -3.37 -4.35
CA ALA A 98 -4.42 -4.79 -4.34
C ALA A 98 -4.69 -5.27 -5.77
N TYR A 99 -3.98 -6.30 -6.19
CA TYR A 99 -4.10 -6.91 -7.51
C TYR A 99 -4.99 -8.15 -7.45
N TYR A 100 -5.89 -8.29 -8.42
CA TYR A 100 -6.77 -9.46 -8.56
C TYR A 100 -6.79 -9.92 -10.02
N PRO A 101 -7.17 -11.19 -10.30
CA PRO A 101 -7.24 -11.69 -11.67
C PRO A 101 -8.18 -10.88 -12.59
N GLN A 102 -9.20 -10.24 -12.02
CA GLN A 102 -10.19 -9.43 -12.72
C GLN A 102 -9.89 -7.91 -12.76
N GLY A 103 -8.79 -7.45 -12.16
CA GLY A 103 -8.40 -6.05 -12.09
C GLY A 103 -7.93 -5.62 -10.70
N ASP A 104 -7.67 -4.33 -10.55
CA ASP A 104 -6.92 -3.82 -9.40
C ASP A 104 -7.68 -2.73 -8.63
N ILE A 105 -7.31 -2.54 -7.37
CA ILE A 105 -7.89 -1.50 -6.50
C ILE A 105 -6.76 -0.69 -5.88
N LEU A 106 -6.84 0.63 -5.98
CA LEU A 106 -6.01 1.56 -5.23
C LEU A 106 -6.78 2.06 -4.00
N TYR A 107 -6.14 2.02 -2.85
CA TYR A 107 -6.61 2.60 -1.60
C TYR A 107 -5.65 3.69 -1.15
N ALA A 108 -6.18 4.80 -0.68
CA ALA A 108 -5.40 5.91 -0.17
C ALA A 108 -6.08 6.48 1.09
N PRO A 109 -5.48 6.30 2.28
CA PRO A 109 -5.95 6.94 3.50
C PRO A 109 -5.77 8.45 3.42
N MET A 110 -6.84 9.22 3.63
CA MET A 110 -6.82 10.67 3.54
C MET A 110 -8.03 11.32 4.23
N ASP A 111 -7.98 12.62 4.46
CA ASP A 111 -9.13 13.40 4.89
C ASP A 111 -10.06 13.75 3.70
N SER A 112 -11.27 14.22 4.04
CA SER A 112 -12.28 14.61 3.05
C SER A 112 -11.89 15.82 2.18
N HIS A 113 -11.07 16.74 2.70
CA HIS A 113 -10.61 17.90 1.95
C HIS A 113 -9.62 17.49 0.86
N THR A 114 -8.70 16.58 1.18
CA THR A 114 -7.77 15.97 0.24
C THR A 114 -8.50 15.11 -0.80
N ALA A 115 -9.51 14.33 -0.39
CA ALA A 115 -10.35 13.59 -1.33
C ALA A 115 -11.08 14.52 -2.31
N GLU A 116 -11.65 15.63 -1.84
CA GLU A 116 -12.31 16.62 -2.70
C GLU A 116 -11.33 17.29 -3.67
N ARG A 117 -10.08 17.54 -3.26
CA ARG A 117 -9.01 18.00 -4.16
C ARG A 117 -8.72 16.97 -5.26
N ILE A 118 -8.63 15.70 -4.93
CA ILE A 118 -8.40 14.62 -5.90
C ILE A 118 -9.59 14.46 -6.85
N PHE A 119 -10.83 14.53 -6.36
CA PHE A 119 -12.01 14.51 -7.22
C PHE A 119 -11.98 15.64 -8.25
N LYS A 120 -11.60 16.87 -7.85
CA LYS A 120 -11.43 18.00 -8.79
C LYS A 120 -10.32 17.75 -9.82
N GLN A 121 -9.23 17.11 -9.42
CA GLN A 121 -8.16 16.71 -10.35
C GLN A 121 -8.67 15.70 -11.38
N LEU A 122 -9.46 14.72 -10.95
CA LEU A 122 -10.09 13.74 -11.84
C LEU A 122 -11.12 14.41 -12.77
N ASP A 123 -11.98 15.27 -12.23
CA ASP A 123 -12.96 16.03 -13.02
C ASP A 123 -12.29 16.85 -14.14
N ALA A 124 -11.08 17.37 -13.90
CA ALA A 124 -10.28 18.08 -14.90
C ALA A 124 -9.52 17.17 -15.88
N SER A 125 -9.26 15.92 -15.50
CA SER A 125 -8.45 14.97 -16.28
C SER A 125 -9.28 14.17 -17.29
N PHE A 126 -10.57 13.99 -17.03
CA PHE A 126 -11.48 13.24 -17.90
C PHE A 126 -12.25 14.17 -18.85
N THR A 127 -12.41 13.73 -20.11
CA THR A 127 -13.13 14.50 -21.13
C THR A 127 -14.64 14.57 -20.86
N PHE A 128 -15.20 13.51 -20.27
CA PHE A 128 -16.62 13.41 -19.98
C PHE A 128 -16.88 13.58 -18.48
N PRO A 129 -18.01 14.20 -18.11
CA PRO A 129 -18.36 14.39 -16.70
C PRO A 129 -18.60 13.05 -16.01
N ALA A 130 -18.23 12.98 -14.74
CA ALA A 130 -18.48 11.81 -13.92
C ALA A 130 -19.98 11.59 -13.71
N GLN A 131 -20.38 10.32 -13.67
CA GLN A 131 -21.70 9.92 -13.23
C GLN A 131 -21.63 9.43 -11.79
N GLN A 132 -22.38 10.06 -10.89
CA GLN A 132 -22.52 9.59 -9.52
C GLN A 132 -23.62 8.53 -9.41
N ARG A 133 -23.34 7.44 -8.70
CA ARG A 133 -24.32 6.42 -8.33
C ARG A 133 -24.10 5.99 -6.89
N GLU A 134 -25.17 5.60 -6.22
CA GLU A 134 -25.09 5.02 -4.90
C GLU A 134 -24.83 3.51 -5.03
N GLU A 135 -23.73 3.05 -4.45
CA GLU A 135 -23.31 1.65 -4.45
C GLU A 135 -23.06 1.24 -3.00
N ALA A 136 -23.83 0.28 -2.48
CA ALA A 136 -23.76 -0.11 -1.07
C ALA A 136 -23.76 1.12 -0.14
N SER A 137 -24.73 2.02 -0.32
CA SER A 137 -24.88 3.29 0.44
C SER A 137 -23.67 4.23 0.43
N VAL A 138 -22.73 4.04 -0.48
CA VAL A 138 -21.59 4.93 -0.70
C VAL A 138 -21.76 5.64 -2.05
N PRO A 139 -21.62 6.97 -2.12
CA PRO A 139 -21.65 7.68 -3.39
C PRO A 139 -20.37 7.41 -4.18
N VAL A 140 -20.50 6.66 -5.28
CA VAL A 140 -19.40 6.35 -6.20
C VAL A 140 -19.50 7.23 -7.44
N ARG A 141 -18.39 7.87 -7.82
CA ARG A 141 -18.25 8.58 -9.08
C ARG A 141 -17.63 7.67 -10.13
N TYR A 142 -18.25 7.61 -11.31
CA TYR A 142 -17.76 6.85 -12.46
C TYR A 142 -17.35 7.81 -13.57
N TYR A 143 -16.07 7.78 -13.92
CA TYR A 143 -15.49 8.57 -14.99
C TYR A 143 -15.41 7.72 -16.27
N PRO A 144 -16.07 8.12 -17.36
CA PRO A 144 -15.94 7.42 -18.64
C PRO A 144 -14.54 7.59 -19.22
N ASP A 145 -13.88 6.47 -19.52
CA ASP A 145 -12.55 6.42 -20.10
C ASP A 145 -12.60 5.80 -21.52
N VAL A 146 -11.46 5.71 -22.18
CA VAL A 146 -11.31 5.10 -23.51
C VAL A 146 -11.76 3.63 -23.52
N ASP A 147 -12.19 3.17 -24.71
CA ASP A 147 -12.55 1.77 -24.96
C ASP A 147 -13.66 1.19 -24.05
N LYS A 148 -14.61 2.03 -23.63
CA LYS A 148 -15.75 1.66 -22.77
C LYS A 148 -15.34 1.22 -21.35
N HIS A 149 -14.16 1.63 -20.90
CA HIS A 149 -13.76 1.48 -19.51
C HIS A 149 -14.35 2.62 -18.67
N PHE A 150 -14.62 2.33 -17.40
CA PHE A 150 -15.08 3.33 -16.44
C PHE A 150 -14.22 3.26 -15.20
N LEU A 151 -13.57 4.37 -14.86
CA LEU A 151 -12.88 4.49 -13.59
C LEU A 151 -13.92 4.80 -12.52
N GLY A 152 -14.16 3.86 -11.61
CA GLY A 152 -14.95 4.11 -10.42
C GLY A 152 -14.05 4.59 -9.29
N CYS A 153 -14.49 5.62 -8.57
CA CYS A 153 -13.84 6.03 -7.33
C CYS A 153 -14.83 6.60 -6.32
N TYR A 154 -14.50 6.44 -5.04
CA TYR A 154 -15.27 6.99 -3.95
C TYR A 154 -14.36 7.37 -2.78
N TYR A 155 -14.87 8.23 -1.90
CA TYR A 155 -14.32 8.49 -0.59
C TYR A 155 -15.35 8.11 0.46
N HIS A 156 -14.95 7.31 1.44
CA HIS A 156 -15.79 6.97 2.57
C HIS A 156 -14.91 6.76 3.80
N GLU A 157 -15.32 7.33 4.93
CA GLU A 157 -14.70 7.12 6.26
C GLU A 157 -13.16 7.12 6.26
N GLY A 158 -12.55 8.14 5.65
CA GLY A 158 -11.09 8.34 5.70
C GLY A 158 -10.28 7.56 4.65
N ILE A 159 -10.92 6.81 3.75
CA ILE A 159 -10.23 6.11 2.66
C ILE A 159 -10.85 6.49 1.32
N PHE A 160 -9.98 6.89 0.40
CA PHE A 160 -10.29 7.02 -1.02
C PHE A 160 -9.97 5.72 -1.74
N VAL A 161 -10.89 5.23 -2.56
CA VAL A 161 -10.80 3.95 -3.27
C VAL A 161 -11.03 4.17 -4.75
N VAL A 162 -10.21 3.55 -5.59
CA VAL A 162 -10.29 3.65 -7.06
C VAL A 162 -10.13 2.28 -7.71
N SER A 163 -10.96 1.98 -8.72
CA SER A 163 -10.80 0.78 -9.55
C SER A 163 -11.52 0.93 -10.90
N TYR A 164 -10.98 0.30 -11.94
CA TYR A 164 -11.71 0.08 -13.20
C TYR A 164 -12.71 -1.09 -13.12
N ASN A 165 -12.64 -1.91 -12.07
CA ASN A 165 -13.54 -3.03 -11.88
C ASN A 165 -14.66 -2.66 -10.89
N ARG A 166 -15.86 -2.41 -11.43
CA ARG A 166 -17.04 -2.08 -10.62
C ARG A 166 -17.35 -3.12 -9.54
N LYS A 167 -17.20 -4.42 -9.83
CA LYS A 167 -17.51 -5.49 -8.87
C LYS A 167 -16.56 -5.41 -7.66
N LEU A 168 -15.27 -5.25 -7.91
CA LEU A 168 -14.27 -5.05 -6.87
C LEU A 168 -14.59 -3.83 -6.01
N LEU A 169 -14.90 -2.71 -6.63
CA LEU A 169 -15.22 -1.46 -5.93
C LEU A 169 -16.48 -1.57 -5.05
N VAL A 170 -17.54 -2.20 -5.56
CA VAL A 170 -18.79 -2.43 -4.80
C VAL A 170 -18.56 -3.37 -3.62
N GLU A 171 -17.78 -4.45 -3.79
CA GLU A 171 -17.47 -5.37 -2.70
C GLU A 171 -16.60 -4.70 -1.62
N THR A 172 -15.65 -3.84 -2.01
CA THR A 172 -14.89 -3.02 -1.06
C THR A 172 -15.79 -2.07 -0.29
N ALA A 173 -16.72 -1.38 -0.95
CA ALA A 173 -17.68 -0.50 -0.29
C ALA A 173 -18.55 -1.26 0.72
N LYS A 174 -19.07 -2.44 0.35
CA LYS A 174 -19.80 -3.33 1.28
C LYS A 174 -18.94 -3.75 2.47
N LYS A 175 -17.68 -4.13 2.25
CA LYS A 175 -16.77 -4.54 3.32
C LYS A 175 -16.53 -3.39 4.30
N GLN A 176 -16.41 -2.16 3.79
CA GLN A 176 -16.21 -0.98 4.61
C GLN A 176 -17.40 -0.69 5.54
N GLN A 177 -18.63 -1.05 5.15
CA GLN A 177 -19.81 -0.94 6.02
C GLN A 177 -19.82 -1.94 7.19
N MET A 178 -19.07 -3.03 7.12
CA MET A 178 -19.06 -4.10 8.12
C MET A 178 -18.04 -3.85 9.24
N TYR A 179 -17.97 -2.61 9.74
CA TYR A 179 -16.92 -2.18 10.66
C TYR A 179 -16.98 -2.92 12.03
N PRO A 180 -15.83 -3.28 12.63
CA PRO A 180 -14.47 -3.16 12.10
C PRO A 180 -14.18 -4.24 11.05
N ALA A 181 -13.75 -3.80 9.86
CA ALA A 181 -13.29 -4.71 8.83
C ALA A 181 -12.03 -5.44 9.31
N GLN A 182 -11.95 -6.75 9.04
CA GLN A 182 -10.80 -7.56 9.43
C GLN A 182 -9.80 -7.69 8.28
N ILE A 183 -8.52 -7.57 8.65
CA ILE A 183 -7.39 -7.92 7.78
C ILE A 183 -7.49 -9.42 7.47
N ILE A 184 -7.08 -9.81 6.26
CA ILE A 184 -6.94 -11.20 5.85
C ILE A 184 -6.00 -11.91 6.87
N PRO A 185 -6.46 -12.95 7.60
CA PRO A 185 -5.70 -13.53 8.70
C PRO A 185 -4.29 -13.97 8.32
N GLU A 186 -4.11 -14.53 7.12
CA GLU A 186 -2.81 -14.99 6.62
C GLU A 186 -1.81 -13.85 6.37
N LEU A 187 -2.29 -12.61 6.22
CA LEU A 187 -1.47 -11.43 6.01
C LEU A 187 -1.20 -10.64 7.28
N ALA A 188 -2.01 -10.81 8.33
CA ALA A 188 -1.94 -9.98 9.54
C ALA A 188 -0.54 -10.01 10.19
N ASP A 189 0.04 -11.20 10.36
CA ASP A 189 1.39 -11.36 10.92
C ASP A 189 2.46 -10.72 10.03
N LEU A 190 2.39 -10.96 8.71
CA LEU A 190 3.34 -10.41 7.73
C LEU A 190 3.30 -8.88 7.68
N ILE A 191 2.10 -8.29 7.64
CA ILE A 191 1.91 -6.84 7.66
C ILE A 191 2.45 -6.25 8.96
N SER A 192 2.20 -6.90 10.10
CA SER A 192 2.68 -6.41 11.40
C SER A 192 4.22 -6.35 11.49
N LYS A 193 4.90 -7.30 10.84
CA LYS A 193 6.36 -7.40 10.80
C LYS A 193 6.99 -6.44 9.79
N LYS A 194 6.40 -6.30 8.60
CA LYS A 194 6.99 -5.56 7.46
C LYS A 194 6.46 -4.14 7.26
N GLY A 195 5.21 -3.87 7.63
CA GLY A 195 4.51 -2.60 7.37
C GLY A 195 5.05 -1.37 8.10
N LYS A 196 6.12 -1.49 8.91
CA LYS A 196 6.66 -0.40 9.71
C LYS A 196 8.08 0.05 9.34
N SER A 197 8.82 -0.71 8.52
CA SER A 197 10.26 -0.46 8.28
C SER A 197 10.57 -0.02 6.84
N GLY A 198 9.86 -0.53 5.83
CA GLY A 198 10.13 -0.29 4.41
C GLY A 198 9.46 0.96 3.83
N ALA A 199 10.13 1.62 2.87
CA ALA A 199 9.51 2.67 2.05
C ALA A 199 8.34 2.11 1.21
N MET A 200 8.45 0.84 0.82
CA MET A 200 7.44 0.07 0.12
C MET A 200 7.50 -1.39 0.58
N ASN A 201 6.35 -2.08 0.54
CA ASN A 201 6.28 -3.52 0.76
C ASN A 201 5.50 -4.18 -0.38
N LEU A 202 5.92 -5.39 -0.76
CA LEU A 202 5.19 -6.25 -1.69
C LEU A 202 4.81 -7.55 -0.98
N PHE A 203 3.53 -7.86 -0.97
CA PHE A 203 3.00 -9.14 -0.55
C PHE A 203 2.50 -9.89 -1.78
N ILE A 204 2.91 -11.14 -1.98
CA ILE A 204 2.52 -11.93 -3.15
C ILE A 204 2.22 -13.37 -2.77
N GLN A 205 1.19 -13.95 -3.38
CA GLN A 205 0.91 -15.38 -3.27
C GLN A 205 1.99 -16.19 -4.00
N SER A 206 2.64 -17.13 -3.31
CA SER A 206 3.68 -17.98 -3.89
C SER A 206 3.15 -18.82 -5.07
N ALA A 207 1.87 -19.19 -5.06
CA ALA A 207 1.24 -19.89 -6.19
C ALA A 207 1.28 -19.07 -7.49
N SER A 208 1.28 -17.73 -7.43
CA SER A 208 1.37 -16.86 -8.61
C SER A 208 2.76 -16.87 -9.25
N LEU A 209 3.79 -17.33 -8.53
CA LEU A 209 5.18 -17.32 -8.98
C LEU A 209 5.65 -18.66 -9.56
N ASP A 210 4.89 -19.74 -9.35
CA ASP A 210 5.22 -21.12 -9.74
C ASP A 210 6.70 -21.46 -9.45
N LEU A 211 7.07 -21.33 -8.18
CA LEU A 211 8.43 -21.58 -7.69
C LEU A 211 8.66 -23.08 -7.50
N GLN A 212 9.43 -23.64 -8.42
CA GLN A 212 9.92 -25.01 -8.41
C GLN A 212 11.45 -24.95 -8.33
N VAL A 213 12.00 -25.39 -7.20
CA VAL A 213 13.43 -25.36 -6.92
C VAL A 213 14.01 -26.72 -7.25
N GLN A 214 14.93 -26.74 -8.22
CA GLN A 214 15.68 -27.93 -8.59
C GLN A 214 16.92 -28.06 -7.70
N MET A 215 17.10 -29.21 -7.07
CA MET A 215 18.22 -29.51 -6.20
C MET A 215 19.31 -30.30 -6.93
N ASN A 216 20.52 -30.28 -6.38
CA ASN A 216 21.70 -30.94 -6.99
C ASN A 216 21.54 -32.46 -7.13
N ASP A 217 20.70 -33.07 -6.29
CA ASP A 217 20.35 -34.50 -6.32
C ASP A 217 19.18 -34.81 -7.27
N SER A 218 18.80 -33.87 -8.14
CA SER A 218 17.66 -33.97 -9.06
C SER A 218 16.29 -34.05 -8.36
N THR A 219 16.21 -33.74 -7.06
CA THR A 219 14.92 -33.58 -6.38
C THR A 219 14.31 -32.22 -6.71
N GLU A 220 12.99 -32.19 -6.93
CA GLU A 220 12.25 -30.95 -7.16
C GLU A 220 11.45 -30.58 -5.92
N TRP A 221 11.65 -29.35 -5.44
CA TRP A 221 10.97 -28.80 -4.29
C TRP A 221 9.99 -27.73 -4.75
N LYS A 222 8.69 -27.97 -4.48
CA LYS A 222 7.65 -26.99 -4.78
C LYS A 222 7.29 -26.19 -3.53
N MET A 223 7.31 -24.88 -3.66
CA MET A 223 6.93 -24.00 -2.56
C MET A 223 5.44 -24.18 -2.23
N LYS A 224 5.13 -24.33 -0.94
CA LYS A 224 3.73 -24.37 -0.49
C LYS A 224 3.04 -23.05 -0.84
N ASN A 225 1.73 -23.12 -1.06
CA ASN A 225 0.92 -21.93 -1.28
C ASN A 225 0.87 -21.10 0.01
N GLN A 226 1.57 -19.98 0.02
CA GLN A 226 1.68 -19.07 1.16
C GLN A 226 1.95 -17.65 0.68
N TRP A 227 1.69 -16.68 1.55
CA TRP A 227 2.07 -15.30 1.31
C TRP A 227 3.57 -15.11 1.49
N LEU A 228 4.19 -14.41 0.55
CA LEU A 228 5.56 -13.92 0.63
C LEU A 228 5.52 -12.42 0.85
N ALA A 229 6.40 -11.90 1.69
CA ALA A 229 6.51 -10.48 1.98
C ALA A 229 7.92 -9.98 1.70
N MET A 230 8.04 -8.90 0.94
CA MET A 230 9.31 -8.34 0.48
C MET A 230 9.34 -6.85 0.76
N ASP A 231 10.45 -6.37 1.31
CA ASP A 231 10.71 -4.93 1.45
C ASP A 231 11.33 -4.42 0.16
N LEU A 232 10.81 -3.31 -0.35
CA LEU A 232 11.30 -2.66 -1.56
C LEU A 232 11.94 -1.32 -1.18
N PHE A 233 13.17 -1.09 -1.63
CA PHE A 233 13.91 0.13 -1.34
C PHE A 233 14.81 0.53 -2.51
N TYR A 234 15.08 1.83 -2.58
CA TYR A 234 16.04 2.38 -3.52
C TYR A 234 17.46 2.25 -2.96
N ASN A 235 18.40 1.79 -3.78
CA ASN A 235 19.81 1.78 -3.46
C ASN A 235 20.65 2.13 -4.69
N GLU A 236 21.40 3.25 -4.63
CA GLU A 236 22.38 3.66 -5.65
C GLU A 236 21.93 3.50 -7.11
N GLY A 237 20.70 3.92 -7.43
CA GLY A 237 20.16 3.85 -8.80
C GLY A 237 19.56 2.50 -9.17
N SER A 238 19.34 1.62 -8.19
CA SER A 238 18.68 0.33 -8.35
C SER A 238 17.46 0.21 -7.43
N LEU A 239 16.42 -0.47 -7.90
CA LEU A 239 15.32 -0.92 -7.03
C LEU A 239 15.71 -2.28 -6.46
N CYS A 240 15.88 -2.36 -5.15
CA CYS A 240 16.21 -3.60 -4.46
C CYS A 240 15.00 -4.14 -3.70
N CYS A 241 14.86 -5.47 -3.72
CA CYS A 241 13.97 -6.18 -2.84
C CYS A 241 14.77 -6.99 -1.81
N PHE A 242 14.27 -7.02 -0.59
CA PHE A 242 14.87 -7.73 0.52
C PHE A 242 13.85 -8.62 1.22
N ASN A 243 14.29 -9.84 1.52
CA ASN A 243 13.51 -10.82 2.26
C ASN A 243 14.39 -11.55 3.28
N GLU A 244 13.79 -11.86 4.43
CA GLU A 244 14.43 -12.59 5.53
C GLU A 244 13.70 -13.91 5.71
N GLN A 245 14.46 -15.00 5.86
CA GLN A 245 13.94 -16.33 6.16
C GLN A 245 14.73 -16.94 7.31
N PRO A 246 14.13 -17.81 8.14
CA PRO A 246 14.87 -18.60 9.10
C PRO A 246 15.98 -19.41 8.43
N TYR A 247 17.18 -19.37 9.01
CA TYR A 247 18.30 -20.20 8.59
C TYR A 247 18.24 -21.58 9.26
N GLU A 248 18.37 -22.62 8.44
CA GLU A 248 18.54 -23.99 8.87
C GLU A 248 19.74 -24.58 8.12
N GLU A 249 20.76 -25.03 8.84
CA GLU A 249 21.99 -25.60 8.28
C GLU A 249 21.69 -26.77 7.33
N THR A 250 20.65 -27.56 7.62
CA THR A 250 20.22 -28.67 6.74
C THR A 250 19.72 -28.22 5.36
N LEU A 251 19.37 -26.94 5.21
CA LEU A 251 18.87 -26.32 3.98
C LEU A 251 19.92 -25.41 3.33
N GLU A 252 21.19 -25.47 3.73
CA GLU A 252 22.25 -24.57 3.21
C GLU A 252 22.32 -24.56 1.68
N ASN A 253 22.22 -25.74 1.05
CA ASN A 253 22.21 -25.87 -0.42
C ASN A 253 20.90 -25.42 -1.09
N PHE A 254 19.80 -25.29 -0.34
CA PHE A 254 18.50 -24.89 -0.87
C PHE A 254 18.46 -23.38 -1.13
N TYR A 255 19.06 -22.56 -0.26
CA TYR A 255 18.94 -21.10 -0.37
C TYR A 255 19.52 -20.51 -1.67
N PRO A 256 20.72 -20.90 -2.14
CA PRO A 256 21.23 -20.45 -3.44
C PRO A 256 20.31 -20.88 -4.61
N ASN A 257 19.85 -22.13 -4.62
CA ASN A 257 18.96 -22.65 -5.66
C ASN A 257 17.60 -21.93 -5.68
N LEU A 258 17.06 -21.60 -4.50
CA LEU A 258 15.85 -20.80 -4.37
C LEU A 258 16.08 -19.39 -4.92
N CYS A 259 17.22 -18.76 -4.61
CA CYS A 259 17.57 -17.45 -5.12
C CYS A 259 17.63 -17.44 -6.64
N ASP A 260 18.34 -18.39 -7.25
CA ASP A 260 18.43 -18.51 -8.72
C ASP A 260 17.05 -18.72 -9.36
N THR A 261 16.19 -19.52 -8.73
CA THR A 261 14.81 -19.75 -9.18
C THR A 261 14.01 -18.44 -9.14
N ILE A 262 14.06 -17.70 -8.03
CA ILE A 262 13.38 -16.41 -7.86
C ILE A 262 13.90 -15.40 -8.89
N THR A 263 15.21 -15.24 -9.02
CA THR A 263 15.84 -14.32 -9.97
C THR A 263 15.45 -14.63 -11.41
N THR A 264 15.42 -15.91 -11.79
CA THR A 264 14.94 -16.35 -13.10
C THR A 264 13.48 -15.99 -13.33
N ARG A 265 12.62 -16.16 -12.32
CA ARG A 265 11.20 -15.77 -12.41
C ARG A 265 11.02 -14.26 -12.50
N ILE A 266 11.75 -13.47 -11.72
CA ILE A 266 11.72 -12.00 -11.79
C ILE A 266 12.14 -11.54 -13.18
N ASN A 267 13.25 -12.03 -13.72
CA ASN A 267 13.72 -11.66 -15.07
C ASN A 267 12.72 -12.05 -16.17
N ARG A 268 11.96 -13.13 -15.98
CA ARG A 268 10.90 -13.53 -16.92
C ARG A 268 9.69 -12.62 -16.85
N LEU A 269 9.30 -12.19 -15.65
CA LEU A 269 8.18 -11.28 -15.43
C LEU A 269 8.51 -9.84 -15.86
N PHE A 270 9.75 -9.42 -15.62
CA PHE A 270 10.23 -8.07 -15.89
C PHE A 270 11.49 -8.11 -16.76
N PRO A 271 11.38 -8.51 -18.05
CA PRO A 271 12.53 -8.67 -18.95
C PRO A 271 13.30 -7.37 -19.20
N GLN A 272 12.71 -6.22 -18.88
CA GLN A 272 13.33 -4.89 -18.96
C GLN A 272 14.24 -4.56 -17.78
N ILE A 273 14.18 -5.32 -16.68
CA ILE A 273 14.99 -5.10 -15.48
C ILE A 273 16.14 -6.08 -15.50
N LYS A 274 17.38 -5.59 -15.40
CA LYS A 274 18.55 -6.44 -15.20
C LYS A 274 18.75 -6.64 -13.70
N THR A 275 18.56 -7.88 -13.24
CA THR A 275 18.68 -8.19 -11.82
C THR A 275 20.05 -8.73 -11.44
N THR A 276 20.57 -8.28 -10.31
CA THR A 276 21.62 -8.97 -9.54
C THR A 276 21.01 -9.52 -8.26
N ALA A 277 21.43 -10.71 -7.86
CA ALA A 277 20.91 -11.36 -6.66
C ALA A 277 22.05 -11.81 -5.75
N GLN A 278 21.81 -11.72 -4.45
CA GLN A 278 22.74 -12.14 -3.42
C GLN A 278 21.97 -12.86 -2.31
N VAL A 279 22.56 -13.95 -1.84
CA VAL A 279 22.17 -14.64 -0.62
C VAL A 279 23.30 -14.48 0.39
N SER A 280 22.96 -14.08 1.61
CA SER A 280 23.86 -14.15 2.75
C SER A 280 23.09 -14.70 3.95
N HIS A 281 23.78 -15.15 4.99
CA HIS A 281 23.13 -15.60 6.20
C HIS A 281 23.98 -15.27 7.43
N ASP A 282 23.32 -15.19 8.59
CA ASP A 282 23.96 -15.27 9.89
C ASP A 282 23.60 -16.61 10.57
N GLU A 283 23.74 -16.71 11.89
CA GLU A 283 23.44 -17.94 12.64
C GLU A 283 21.96 -18.32 12.63
N ALA A 284 21.04 -17.38 12.39
CA ALA A 284 19.60 -17.59 12.56
C ALA A 284 18.75 -17.19 11.34
N VAL A 285 19.30 -16.38 10.43
CA VAL A 285 18.55 -15.75 9.33
C VAL A 285 19.32 -15.81 8.03
N VAL A 286 18.61 -16.13 6.95
CA VAL A 286 19.05 -15.96 5.56
C VAL A 286 18.44 -14.69 5.00
N TYR A 287 19.28 -13.91 4.33
CA TYR A 287 18.96 -12.67 3.68
C TYR A 287 19.01 -12.85 2.16
N PHE A 288 17.88 -12.60 1.51
CA PHE A 288 17.76 -12.55 0.06
C PHE A 288 17.69 -11.11 -0.39
N THR A 289 18.64 -10.69 -1.20
CA THR A 289 18.62 -9.36 -1.83
C THR A 289 18.64 -9.52 -3.34
N VAL A 290 17.67 -8.93 -4.04
CA VAL A 290 17.69 -8.82 -5.50
C VAL A 290 17.57 -7.35 -5.87
N CYS A 291 18.52 -6.82 -6.63
CA CYS A 291 18.52 -5.44 -7.10
C CYS A 291 18.36 -5.40 -8.61
N GLY A 292 17.51 -4.51 -9.10
CA GLY A 292 17.18 -4.35 -10.51
C GLY A 292 17.48 -2.94 -11.02
N ASN A 293 18.08 -2.85 -12.21
CA ASN A 293 18.32 -1.62 -12.95
C ASN A 293 18.00 -1.73 -14.44
#